data_AF-A0A838SMX2-F1
#
_entry.id   AF-A0A838SMX2-F1
#
_cell.length_a   1.000
_cell.length_b   1.000
_cell.length_c   1.000
_cell.angle_alpha   90.00
_cell.angle_beta   90.00
_cell.angle_gamma   90.00
#
_symmetry.space_group_name_H-M   'P 1'
#
loop_
_entity.id
_entity.type
_entity.pdbx_description
1 polymer ?
#
loop_
_entity_poly.entity_id
_entity_poly.type
_entity_poly.pdbx_seq_one_letter_code
_entity_poly.pdbx_strand_id
1 'polypeptide(L)'
;MNQPLRELWDRIVTGPPPLAEVSASGELVMRRRRRWAVAGAAAAVLAIVGGGAAVQFLAFDDWTNGDAAATSIPAPPAGTRWVGAGGAVVAVPDWWTTGETRCFAPVEDTVYFDLSATAECSDAPAPAAVREVSALAVLDATSGYGEYEVRTMQPVGEVAGREVLEREDCEGWFDGVCRRLFAVPSQGVVFAVTIAEEGDGSYEEIRDSLRILPDTLTTVPLATSGGWTPAWGAEPRVTDSLVDALQNAGLRVEIETAKQRQEDDTALDASLPAGSLLGTSPELGSVIDVGGTVTVTVAGRPAGAER
;
A
#
# COMPACT_ATOMS: atom_id res chain seq x y z
N MET A 1 -28.20 -42.11 -26.37
CA MET A 1 -27.54 -42.77 -25.22
C MET A 1 -26.78 -41.71 -24.44
N ASN A 2 -27.37 -41.14 -23.38
CA ASN A 2 -26.76 -40.12 -22.53
C ASN A 2 -27.28 -40.31 -21.09
N GLN A 3 -26.54 -41.05 -20.27
CA GLN A 3 -26.74 -41.16 -18.82
C GLN A 3 -25.45 -41.75 -18.24
N PRO A 4 -24.50 -40.91 -17.76
CA PRO A 4 -23.99 -41.12 -16.40
C PRO A 4 -23.34 -39.87 -15.73
N LEU A 5 -24.02 -38.71 -15.65
CA LEU A 5 -23.49 -37.55 -14.88
C LEU A 5 -24.31 -37.16 -13.63
N ARG A 6 -25.49 -37.76 -13.42
CA ARG A 6 -26.33 -37.43 -12.25
C ARG A 6 -25.95 -38.17 -10.96
N GLU A 7 -25.24 -39.30 -11.03
CA GLU A 7 -24.92 -40.09 -9.83
C GLU A 7 -23.68 -39.60 -9.06
N LEU A 8 -22.90 -38.67 -9.62
CA LEU A 8 -21.67 -38.17 -8.99
C LEU A 8 -21.93 -37.06 -7.95
N TRP A 9 -23.08 -36.38 -8.01
CA TRP A 9 -23.42 -35.28 -7.10
C TRP A 9 -23.98 -35.73 -5.75
N ASP A 10 -24.61 -36.91 -5.68
CA ASP A 10 -25.22 -37.43 -4.44
C ASP A 10 -24.22 -37.98 -3.41
N ARG A 11 -22.91 -37.92 -3.68
CA ARG A 11 -21.86 -38.41 -2.75
C ARG A 11 -21.05 -37.31 -2.05
N ILE A 12 -21.34 -36.04 -2.28
CA ILE A 12 -20.66 -34.96 -1.57
C ILE A 12 -21.33 -34.78 -0.21
N VAL A 13 -20.78 -35.43 0.81
CA VAL A 13 -21.15 -35.22 2.21
C VAL A 13 -20.66 -33.84 2.64
N THR A 14 -21.57 -32.86 2.66
CA THR A 14 -21.32 -31.54 3.24
C THR A 14 -21.40 -31.61 4.77
N GLY A 15 -20.26 -31.91 5.41
CA GLY A 15 -20.10 -31.69 6.85
C GLY A 15 -19.75 -30.22 7.14
N PRO A 16 -20.11 -29.67 8.31
CA PRO A 16 -19.71 -28.32 8.69
C PRO A 16 -18.17 -28.21 8.77
N PRO A 17 -17.57 -27.10 8.31
CA PRO A 17 -16.12 -26.94 8.32
C PRO A 17 -15.57 -26.96 9.76
N PRO A 18 -14.41 -27.60 10.01
CA PRO A 18 -13.80 -27.64 11.34
C PRO A 18 -13.17 -26.28 11.67
N LEU A 19 -13.99 -25.31 12.06
CA LEU A 19 -13.56 -23.96 12.46
C LEU A 19 -12.74 -23.95 13.78
N ALA A 20 -12.74 -25.05 14.53
CA ALA A 20 -12.04 -25.14 15.81
C ALA A 20 -10.52 -25.35 15.69
N GLU A 21 -10.01 -25.82 14.55
CA GLU A 21 -8.56 -26.03 14.36
C GLU A 21 -7.84 -24.77 13.85
N VAL A 22 -8.56 -23.87 13.19
CA VAL A 22 -8.01 -22.62 12.66
C VAL A 22 -7.77 -21.58 13.76
N SER A 23 -8.55 -21.58 14.84
CA SER A 23 -8.35 -20.66 15.97
C SER A 23 -7.17 -21.03 16.87
N ALA A 24 -6.83 -22.32 17.00
CA ALA A 24 -5.71 -22.77 17.83
C ALA A 24 -4.33 -22.43 17.25
N SER A 25 -4.25 -22.22 15.93
CA SER A 25 -2.99 -21.90 15.24
C SER A 25 -2.55 -20.43 15.38
N GLY A 26 -3.50 -19.51 15.65
CA GLY A 26 -3.23 -18.08 15.81
C GLY A 26 -2.57 -17.69 17.14
N GLU A 27 -2.83 -18.41 18.23
CA GLU A 27 -2.32 -18.06 19.56
C GLU A 27 -0.82 -18.35 19.75
N LEU A 28 -0.28 -19.33 19.03
CA LEU A 28 1.14 -19.71 19.14
C LEU A 28 2.07 -18.69 18.48
N VAL A 29 1.62 -18.04 17.40
CA VAL A 29 2.40 -17.03 16.66
C VAL A 29 2.54 -15.74 17.47
N MET A 30 1.46 -15.30 18.16
CA MET A 30 1.49 -14.09 19.00
C MET A 30 2.43 -14.21 20.21
N ARG A 31 2.54 -15.41 20.83
CA ARG A 31 3.42 -15.61 21.99
C ARG A 31 4.91 -15.48 21.66
N ARG A 32 5.31 -15.76 20.41
CA ARG A 32 6.72 -15.70 20.01
C ARG A 32 7.24 -14.26 19.90
N ARG A 33 6.38 -13.31 19.49
CA ARG A 33 6.73 -11.88 19.39
C ARG A 33 6.93 -11.20 20.75
N ARG A 34 6.20 -11.62 21.79
CA ARG A 34 6.33 -11.03 23.14
C ARG A 34 7.63 -11.39 23.89
N ARG A 35 8.40 -12.37 23.43
CA ARG A 35 9.62 -12.82 24.12
C ARG A 35 10.90 -12.09 23.71
N TRP A 36 10.86 -11.19 22.72
CA TRP A 36 12.04 -10.47 22.23
C TRP A 36 12.12 -8.99 22.65
N ALA A 37 11.18 -8.50 23.47
CA ALA A 37 11.06 -7.08 23.80
C ALA A 37 11.54 -6.70 25.23
N VAL A 38 12.43 -7.46 25.87
CA VAL A 38 13.00 -7.05 27.17
C VAL A 38 14.48 -7.40 27.27
N ALA A 39 15.33 -6.49 26.83
CA ALA A 39 16.70 -6.34 27.35
C ALA A 39 17.26 -4.97 26.95
N GLY A 40 17.59 -4.13 27.96
CA GLY A 40 18.62 -3.11 27.81
C GLY A 40 18.19 -1.66 27.96
N ALA A 41 17.87 -1.23 29.18
CA ALA A 41 18.08 0.16 29.58
C ALA A 41 18.84 0.17 30.92
N ALA A 42 20.17 0.17 30.82
CA ALA A 42 21.05 0.41 31.96
C ALA A 42 21.17 1.93 32.15
N ALA A 43 20.83 2.37 33.36
CA ALA A 43 20.95 3.74 33.82
C ALA A 43 22.43 4.14 34.01
N ALA A 44 22.78 5.36 33.59
CA ALA A 44 23.97 6.05 34.09
C ALA A 44 23.58 7.49 34.47
N VAL A 45 23.33 7.68 35.77
CA VAL A 45 23.24 8.99 36.41
C VAL A 45 24.67 9.45 36.68
N LEU A 46 25.13 10.50 35.99
CA LEU A 46 26.35 11.21 36.36
C LEU A 46 25.97 12.58 36.92
N ALA A 47 26.05 12.67 38.25
CA ALA A 47 26.00 13.93 38.98
C ALA A 47 27.33 14.67 38.78
N ILE A 48 27.29 15.90 38.28
CA ILE A 48 28.44 16.81 38.28
C ILE A 48 28.20 17.84 39.37
N VAL A 49 28.93 17.68 40.47
CA VAL A 49 29.10 18.65 41.54
C VAL A 49 30.48 19.29 41.37
N GLY A 50 30.53 20.61 41.30
CA GLY A 50 31.63 21.40 41.88
C GLY A 50 32.68 21.98 40.93
N GLY A 51 32.68 23.32 40.84
CA GLY A 51 33.81 24.12 41.34
C GLY A 51 35.06 24.27 40.48
N GLY A 52 35.11 25.36 39.72
CA GLY A 52 36.22 26.31 39.56
C GLY A 52 37.68 25.84 39.44
N ALA A 53 38.29 26.09 38.28
CA ALA A 53 39.60 26.76 38.13
C ALA A 53 39.89 27.00 36.64
N ALA A 54 40.43 28.18 36.32
CA ALA A 54 40.84 28.56 34.98
C ALA A 54 42.01 27.69 34.50
N VAL A 55 41.85 27.08 33.31
CA VAL A 55 42.95 26.47 32.55
C VAL A 55 42.75 26.82 31.07
N GLN A 56 43.67 27.65 30.56
CA GLN A 56 43.87 27.86 29.13
C GLN A 56 44.50 26.59 28.54
N PHE A 57 43.83 25.89 27.63
CA PHE A 57 44.46 24.89 26.77
C PHE A 57 43.71 24.77 25.45
N LEU A 58 44.45 25.08 24.38
CA LEU A 58 44.39 24.62 22.99
C LEU A 58 43.02 24.52 22.30
N ALA A 59 42.89 25.31 21.23
CA ALA A 59 41.91 25.13 20.18
C ALA A 59 41.92 23.67 19.70
N PHE A 60 40.87 22.94 20.07
CA PHE A 60 40.46 21.74 19.35
C PHE A 60 39.90 22.22 18.02
N ASP A 61 40.62 21.91 16.95
CA ASP A 61 40.08 21.92 15.60
C ASP A 61 38.78 21.11 15.58
N ASP A 62 37.69 21.85 15.42
CA ASP A 62 36.61 21.54 14.48
C ASP A 62 36.23 20.06 14.35
N TRP A 63 35.76 19.48 15.45
CA TRP A 63 35.04 18.21 15.46
C TRP A 63 33.56 18.46 15.75
N THR A 64 32.95 19.35 14.97
CA THR A 64 31.50 19.55 14.96
C THR A 64 31.03 19.61 13.51
N ASN A 65 30.01 18.79 13.21
CA ASN A 65 29.39 18.57 11.90
C ASN A 65 30.09 17.51 11.05
N GLY A 66 30.11 16.28 11.58
CA GLY A 66 29.81 15.17 10.67
C GLY A 66 28.41 15.43 10.13
N ASP A 67 28.32 15.91 8.89
CA ASP A 67 27.09 15.91 8.12
C ASP A 67 26.50 14.51 8.23
N ALA A 68 25.47 14.36 9.05
CA ALA A 68 24.58 13.22 8.96
C ALA A 68 23.99 13.35 7.55
N ALA A 69 24.57 12.64 6.59
CA ALA A 69 24.06 12.55 5.24
C ALA A 69 22.58 12.24 5.37
N ALA A 70 21.74 13.22 5.05
CA ALA A 70 20.30 13.04 5.09
C ALA A 70 20.01 11.87 4.15
N THR A 71 19.60 10.75 4.73
CA THR A 71 19.27 9.52 4.03
C THR A 71 17.93 9.74 3.31
N SER A 72 17.89 10.62 2.33
CA SER A 72 16.72 10.82 1.48
C SER A 72 16.81 9.87 0.28
N ILE A 73 15.67 9.32 -0.12
CA ILE A 73 15.58 8.68 -1.44
C ILE A 73 15.73 9.75 -2.52
N PRO A 74 16.33 9.43 -3.68
CA PRO A 74 16.34 10.35 -4.81
C PRO A 74 14.91 10.78 -5.18
N ALA A 75 14.77 11.98 -5.73
CA ALA A 75 13.51 12.39 -6.35
C ALA A 75 13.10 11.37 -7.43
N PRO A 76 11.78 11.12 -7.60
CA PRO A 76 11.33 10.25 -8.68
C PRO A 76 11.73 10.85 -10.04
N PRO A 77 11.88 10.01 -11.09
CA PRO A 77 12.04 10.50 -12.45
C PRO A 77 11.01 11.58 -12.84
N ALA A 78 11.37 12.45 -13.77
CA ALA A 78 10.46 13.52 -14.21
C ALA A 78 9.15 12.95 -14.77
N GLY A 79 8.01 13.53 -14.38
CA GLY A 79 6.67 13.05 -14.78
C GLY A 79 6.21 11.80 -14.03
N THR A 80 6.90 11.42 -12.96
CA THR A 80 6.55 10.24 -12.16
C THR A 80 6.47 10.59 -10.66
N ARG A 81 5.83 9.71 -9.90
CA ARG A 81 5.74 9.74 -8.44
C ARG A 81 6.14 8.40 -7.84
N TRP A 82 6.71 8.44 -6.62
CA TRP A 82 7.02 7.22 -5.87
C TRP A 82 5.74 6.62 -5.28
N VAL A 83 5.52 5.32 -5.53
CA VAL A 83 4.41 4.56 -4.96
C VAL A 83 4.88 3.19 -4.52
N GLY A 84 4.37 2.71 -3.38
CA GLY A 84 4.57 1.32 -3.00
C GLY A 84 4.04 0.96 -1.62
N ALA A 85 4.64 -0.08 -1.04
CA ALA A 85 4.29 -0.60 0.28
C ALA A 85 5.49 -1.34 0.90
N GLY A 86 5.42 -1.58 2.20
CA GLY A 86 6.39 -2.45 2.90
C GLY A 86 7.82 -1.92 2.91
N GLY A 87 8.04 -0.62 2.67
CA GLY A 87 9.38 -0.05 2.58
C GLY A 87 10.04 -0.18 1.21
N ALA A 88 9.30 -0.59 0.17
CA ALA A 88 9.75 -0.56 -1.21
C ALA A 88 8.81 0.28 -2.07
N VAL A 89 9.38 1.03 -3.00
CA VAL A 89 8.63 1.92 -3.91
C VAL A 89 9.15 1.82 -5.34
N VAL A 90 8.27 2.11 -6.28
CA VAL A 90 8.54 2.21 -7.72
C VAL A 90 7.99 3.54 -8.23
N ALA A 91 8.53 4.02 -9.33
CA ALA A 91 8.07 5.21 -10.01
C ALA A 91 6.94 4.83 -10.98
N VAL A 92 5.81 5.52 -10.87
CA VAL A 92 4.68 5.45 -11.81
C VAL A 92 4.38 6.83 -12.34
N PRO A 93 3.73 6.99 -13.49
CA PRO A 93 3.32 8.30 -13.98
C PRO A 93 2.54 9.09 -12.93
N ASP A 94 2.84 10.37 -12.79
CA ASP A 94 2.26 11.22 -11.73
C ASP A 94 0.77 11.50 -11.91
N TRP A 95 0.23 11.29 -13.11
CA TRP A 95 -1.17 11.45 -13.45
C TRP A 95 -2.00 10.18 -13.22
N TRP A 96 -1.39 9.03 -12.91
CA TRP A 96 -2.14 7.82 -12.52
C TRP A 96 -2.89 8.07 -11.21
N THR A 97 -4.18 7.75 -11.21
CA THR A 97 -5.06 7.85 -10.04
C THR A 97 -4.70 6.81 -8.98
N THR A 98 -5.45 6.79 -7.87
CA THR A 98 -5.27 5.79 -6.81
C THR A 98 -6.60 5.18 -6.41
N GLY A 99 -6.74 3.86 -6.59
CA GLY A 99 -7.90 3.09 -6.15
C GLY A 99 -9.07 3.02 -7.14
N GLU A 100 -8.94 3.57 -8.35
CA GLU A 100 -10.00 3.61 -9.37
C GLU A 100 -10.25 2.22 -9.96
N THR A 101 -10.95 1.41 -9.17
CA THR A 101 -11.28 0.03 -9.45
C THR A 101 -12.78 -0.16 -9.37
N ARG A 102 -13.30 -1.01 -10.24
CA ARG A 102 -14.66 -1.54 -10.14
C ARG A 102 -14.53 -3.04 -10.08
N CYS A 103 -15.07 -3.64 -9.02
CA CYS A 103 -15.05 -5.10 -8.90
C CYS A 103 -13.60 -5.64 -8.81
N PHE A 104 -12.68 -4.87 -8.20
CA PHE A 104 -11.24 -5.12 -8.13
C PHE A 104 -10.49 -5.14 -9.48
N ALA A 105 -11.14 -4.74 -10.57
CA ALA A 105 -10.50 -4.48 -11.85
C ALA A 105 -10.31 -2.97 -12.03
N PRO A 106 -9.14 -2.50 -12.51
CA PRO A 106 -8.90 -1.10 -12.78
C PRO A 106 -9.81 -0.63 -13.92
N VAL A 107 -10.37 0.56 -13.78
CA VAL A 107 -11.25 1.19 -14.78
C VAL A 107 -10.66 2.46 -15.38
N GLU A 108 -9.58 2.95 -14.79
CA GLU A 108 -8.75 4.07 -15.22
C GLU A 108 -7.31 3.80 -14.77
N ASP A 109 -6.35 4.53 -15.34
CA ASP A 109 -4.96 4.33 -14.99
C ASP A 109 -4.73 4.62 -13.52
N THR A 110 -4.29 3.59 -12.79
CA THR A 110 -4.42 3.62 -11.33
C THR A 110 -3.39 2.76 -10.60
N VAL A 111 -3.09 3.18 -9.37
CA VAL A 111 -2.41 2.36 -8.38
C VAL A 111 -3.41 1.85 -7.36
N TYR A 112 -3.36 0.56 -7.04
CA TYR A 112 -4.29 -0.04 -6.09
C TYR A 112 -3.68 -1.25 -5.38
N PHE A 113 -4.31 -1.66 -4.28
CA PHE A 113 -3.94 -2.85 -3.54
C PHE A 113 -4.79 -4.03 -4.00
N ASP A 114 -4.14 -5.16 -4.27
CA ASP A 114 -4.77 -6.36 -4.79
C ASP A 114 -4.69 -7.51 -3.76
N LEU A 115 -5.86 -7.96 -3.31
CA LEU A 115 -6.01 -9.08 -2.37
C LEU A 115 -6.03 -10.46 -3.03
N SER A 116 -6.26 -10.51 -4.36
CA SER A 116 -6.44 -11.65 -5.26
C SER A 116 -7.62 -11.39 -6.22
N ALA A 117 -7.51 -10.37 -7.08
CA ALA A 117 -8.57 -9.74 -7.88
C ALA A 117 -9.45 -10.66 -8.76
N THR A 118 -9.16 -11.95 -8.81
CA THR A 118 -9.88 -12.92 -9.65
C THR A 118 -11.23 -13.42 -9.10
N ALA A 119 -11.49 -13.38 -7.80
CA ALA A 119 -12.59 -14.19 -7.24
C ALA A 119 -14.00 -13.55 -7.37
N GLU A 120 -14.13 -12.23 -7.39
CA GLU A 120 -15.45 -11.59 -7.22
C GLU A 120 -16.11 -11.10 -8.50
N CYS A 121 -15.38 -10.99 -9.61
CA CYS A 121 -15.94 -10.48 -10.85
C CYS A 121 -16.12 -11.55 -11.92
N SER A 122 -17.20 -12.33 -11.79
CA SER A 122 -17.65 -13.24 -12.86
C SER A 122 -18.14 -12.50 -14.11
N ASP A 123 -18.49 -11.22 -13.98
CA ASP A 123 -18.94 -10.32 -15.05
C ASP A 123 -18.26 -8.93 -14.92
N ALA A 124 -16.94 -8.87 -15.11
CA ALA A 124 -16.25 -7.59 -15.16
C ALA A 124 -16.89 -6.66 -16.22
N PRO A 125 -17.09 -5.37 -15.92
CA PRO A 125 -17.84 -4.45 -16.78
C PRO A 125 -17.11 -4.24 -18.10
N ALA A 126 -17.56 -4.94 -19.14
CA ALA A 126 -17.05 -4.95 -20.51
C ALA A 126 -15.52 -5.18 -20.63
N PRO A 127 -15.05 -6.19 -21.38
CA PRO A 127 -13.61 -6.49 -21.50
C PRO A 127 -12.75 -5.33 -22.05
N ALA A 128 -13.35 -4.27 -22.61
CA ALA A 128 -12.64 -3.11 -23.13
C ALA A 128 -11.97 -2.25 -22.03
N ALA A 129 -12.61 -2.04 -20.87
CA ALA A 129 -12.10 -1.08 -19.89
C ALA A 129 -10.74 -1.50 -19.31
N VAL A 130 -10.54 -2.78 -19.01
CA VAL A 130 -9.26 -3.26 -18.42
C VAL A 130 -8.15 -3.37 -19.46
N ARG A 131 -8.49 -3.51 -20.75
CA ARG A 131 -7.51 -3.64 -21.84
C ARG A 131 -6.88 -2.32 -22.25
N GLU A 132 -7.54 -1.23 -21.91
CA GLU A 132 -7.16 0.14 -22.27
C GLU A 132 -6.59 0.88 -21.06
N VAL A 133 -6.31 0.16 -19.96
CA VAL A 133 -5.88 0.74 -18.68
C VAL A 133 -4.57 0.13 -18.21
N SER A 134 -3.61 1.00 -17.94
CA SER A 134 -2.36 0.73 -17.27
C SER A 134 -2.55 0.79 -15.75
N ALA A 135 -1.93 -0.14 -15.01
CA ALA A 135 -2.11 -0.18 -13.58
C ALA A 135 -0.91 -0.78 -12.85
N LEU A 136 -0.73 -0.31 -11.61
CA LEU A 136 0.16 -0.93 -10.63
C LEU A 136 -0.69 -1.50 -9.49
N ALA A 137 -0.77 -2.83 -9.43
CA ALA A 137 -1.30 -3.53 -8.27
C ALA A 137 -0.19 -3.80 -7.27
N VAL A 138 -0.43 -3.53 -6.00
CA VAL A 138 0.45 -3.87 -4.88
C VAL A 138 -0.18 -5.00 -4.08
N LEU A 139 0.56 -6.08 -3.87
CA LEU A 139 0.10 -7.25 -3.12
C LEU A 139 0.99 -7.49 -1.91
N ASP A 140 0.39 -8.03 -0.85
CA ASP A 140 1.13 -8.56 0.30
C ASP A 140 1.75 -9.91 -0.08
N ALA A 141 3.08 -9.95 -0.15
CA ALA A 141 3.85 -11.16 -0.48
C ALA A 141 3.72 -12.26 0.58
N THR A 142 3.18 -11.95 1.76
CA THR A 142 2.92 -12.89 2.86
C THR A 142 1.46 -13.34 2.92
N SER A 143 0.61 -12.82 2.04
CA SER A 143 -0.77 -13.32 1.87
C SER A 143 -0.75 -14.68 1.17
N GLY A 144 -1.83 -15.47 1.29
CA GLY A 144 -1.90 -16.78 0.64
C GLY A 144 -1.71 -16.73 -0.88
N TYR A 145 -2.22 -15.67 -1.53
CA TYR A 145 -2.03 -15.45 -2.97
C TYR A 145 -0.64 -14.88 -3.28
N GLY A 146 -0.14 -13.90 -2.52
CA GLY A 146 1.22 -13.37 -2.70
C GLY A 146 2.31 -14.43 -2.51
N GLU A 147 2.18 -15.29 -1.50
CA GLU A 147 3.09 -16.43 -1.29
C GLU A 147 3.03 -17.43 -2.44
N TYR A 148 1.85 -17.62 -3.05
CA TYR A 148 1.73 -18.44 -4.26
C TYR A 148 2.49 -17.84 -5.44
N GLU A 149 2.29 -16.56 -5.73
CA GLU A 149 3.00 -15.87 -6.82
C GLU A 149 4.52 -15.91 -6.61
N VAL A 150 5.00 -15.51 -5.41
CA VAL A 150 6.44 -15.49 -5.07
C VAL A 150 7.12 -16.85 -5.26
N ARG A 151 6.45 -17.97 -4.93
CA ARG A 151 7.02 -19.32 -5.11
C ARG A 151 7.28 -19.70 -6.58
N THR A 152 6.64 -19.02 -7.52
CA THR A 152 6.79 -19.27 -8.95
C THR A 152 7.78 -18.31 -9.63
N MET A 153 8.27 -17.30 -8.91
CA MET A 153 9.21 -16.30 -9.42
C MET A 153 10.66 -16.77 -9.30
N GLN A 154 11.53 -16.17 -10.11
CA GLN A 154 12.97 -16.44 -10.14
C GLN A 154 13.76 -15.19 -9.73
N PRO A 155 14.94 -15.34 -9.09
CA PRO A 155 15.80 -14.20 -8.81
C PRO A 155 16.30 -13.53 -10.08
N VAL A 156 16.15 -12.20 -10.15
CA VAL A 156 16.64 -11.38 -11.28
C VAL A 156 17.70 -10.37 -10.87
N GLY A 157 17.88 -10.14 -9.56
CA GLY A 157 18.92 -9.25 -9.05
C GLY A 157 18.70 -8.87 -7.60
N GLU A 158 19.34 -7.78 -7.20
CA GLU A 158 19.20 -7.22 -5.86
C GLU A 158 19.11 -5.69 -5.92
N VAL A 159 18.32 -5.09 -5.02
CA VAL A 159 18.26 -3.65 -4.78
C VAL A 159 18.53 -3.37 -3.31
N ALA A 160 19.55 -2.57 -3.02
CA ALA A 160 20.00 -2.29 -1.65
C ALA A 160 20.24 -3.56 -0.80
N GLY A 161 20.78 -4.62 -1.42
CA GLY A 161 21.03 -5.92 -0.76
C GLY A 161 19.76 -6.71 -0.44
N ARG A 162 18.62 -6.38 -1.07
CA ARG A 162 17.38 -7.14 -1.02
C ARG A 162 17.19 -7.87 -2.34
N GLU A 163 16.97 -9.18 -2.27
CA GLU A 163 16.64 -10.01 -3.44
C GLU A 163 15.37 -9.50 -4.12
N VAL A 164 15.44 -9.40 -5.45
CA VAL A 164 14.31 -9.10 -6.33
C VAL A 164 14.00 -10.35 -7.13
N LEU A 165 12.75 -10.78 -7.04
CA LEU A 165 12.23 -11.90 -7.82
C LEU A 165 11.34 -11.38 -8.93
N GLU A 166 11.30 -12.07 -10.06
CA GLU A 166 10.43 -11.75 -11.19
C GLU A 166 9.80 -13.02 -11.75
N ARG A 167 8.57 -12.90 -12.22
CA ARG A 167 7.91 -13.95 -13.00
C ARG A 167 8.29 -13.78 -14.46
N GLU A 168 8.91 -14.79 -15.05
CA GLU A 168 9.41 -14.76 -16.43
C GLU A 168 8.26 -14.58 -17.45
N ASP A 169 7.15 -15.30 -17.20
CA ASP A 169 6.00 -15.25 -18.06
C ASP A 169 5.00 -14.18 -17.63
N CYS A 170 4.38 -13.59 -18.64
CA CYS A 170 3.18 -12.81 -18.46
C CYS A 170 2.05 -13.64 -17.84
N GLU A 171 1.42 -13.13 -16.79
CA GLU A 171 0.17 -13.64 -16.27
C GLU A 171 -0.99 -13.11 -17.12
N GLY A 172 -1.71 -14.02 -17.79
CA GLY A 172 -2.98 -13.69 -18.41
C GLY A 172 -4.02 -13.40 -17.32
N TRP A 173 -4.29 -12.13 -17.06
CA TRP A 173 -5.17 -11.71 -15.96
C TRP A 173 -6.62 -11.55 -16.42
N PHE A 174 -6.83 -10.83 -17.52
CA PHE A 174 -8.07 -10.79 -18.29
C PHE A 174 -7.80 -11.17 -19.74
N ASP A 175 -8.85 -11.42 -20.53
CA ASP A 175 -8.68 -11.74 -21.95
C ASP A 175 -7.90 -10.63 -22.68
N GLY A 176 -6.71 -10.98 -23.17
CA GLY A 176 -5.80 -10.06 -23.85
C GLY A 176 -5.05 -9.07 -22.95
N VAL A 177 -5.16 -9.19 -21.61
CA VAL A 177 -4.43 -8.33 -20.66
C VAL A 177 -3.24 -9.09 -20.10
N CYS A 178 -2.06 -8.52 -20.32
CA CYS A 178 -0.81 -9.06 -19.83
C CYS A 178 -0.40 -8.38 -18.52
N ARG A 179 -0.35 -9.14 -17.43
CA ARG A 179 0.14 -8.68 -16.13
C ARG A 179 1.51 -9.28 -15.85
N ARG A 180 2.50 -8.44 -15.58
CA ARG A 180 3.87 -8.87 -15.24
C ARG A 180 4.16 -8.55 -13.78
N LEU A 181 4.91 -9.43 -13.12
CA LEU A 181 5.06 -9.37 -11.66
C LEU A 181 6.53 -9.45 -11.25
N PHE A 182 6.89 -8.61 -10.28
CA PHE A 182 8.14 -8.71 -9.55
C PHE A 182 7.91 -8.46 -8.05
N ALA A 183 8.78 -8.99 -7.22
CA ALA A 183 8.62 -8.98 -5.78
C ALA A 183 9.91 -8.61 -5.06
N VAL A 184 9.75 -8.06 -3.87
CA VAL A 184 10.82 -7.91 -2.88
C VAL A 184 10.36 -8.64 -1.62
N PRO A 185 10.54 -9.98 -1.53
CA PRO A 185 9.92 -10.78 -0.47
C PRO A 185 10.31 -10.34 0.94
N SER A 186 11.56 -9.87 1.11
CA SER A 186 12.06 -9.35 2.39
C SER A 186 11.29 -8.11 2.90
N GLN A 187 10.62 -7.39 2.00
CA GLN A 187 9.77 -6.23 2.28
C GLN A 187 8.27 -6.60 2.31
N GLY A 188 7.92 -7.87 2.06
CA GLY A 188 6.54 -8.33 2.08
C GLY A 188 5.69 -7.80 0.91
N VAL A 189 6.29 -7.42 -0.22
CA VAL A 189 5.57 -6.80 -1.34
C VAL A 189 5.79 -7.50 -2.68
N VAL A 190 4.71 -7.57 -3.47
CA VAL A 190 4.72 -7.89 -4.90
C VAL A 190 4.11 -6.72 -5.66
N PHE A 191 4.71 -6.36 -6.78
CA PHE A 191 4.21 -5.37 -7.72
C PHE A 191 3.73 -6.12 -8.98
N ALA A 192 2.46 -5.94 -9.33
CA ALA A 192 1.88 -6.46 -10.56
C ALA A 192 1.55 -5.30 -11.48
N VAL A 193 2.17 -5.28 -12.65
CA VAL A 193 2.13 -4.17 -13.58
C VAL A 193 1.39 -4.60 -14.84
N THR A 194 0.45 -3.76 -15.26
CA THR A 194 -0.20 -3.83 -16.58
C THR A 194 0.08 -2.52 -17.29
N ILE A 195 0.52 -2.58 -18.55
CA ILE A 195 0.70 -1.41 -19.40
C ILE A 195 -0.14 -1.61 -20.65
N ALA A 196 -1.14 -0.76 -20.85
CA ALA A 196 -2.04 -0.79 -21.99
C ALA A 196 -1.51 0.07 -23.15
N GLU A 197 -0.92 1.23 -22.85
CA GLU A 197 -0.43 2.18 -23.85
C GLU A 197 1.07 2.47 -23.71
N GLU A 198 1.78 2.66 -24.81
CA GLU A 198 3.23 2.99 -24.81
C GLU A 198 3.54 4.30 -24.06
N GLY A 199 2.57 5.21 -23.95
CA GLY A 199 2.70 6.49 -23.26
C GLY A 199 2.77 6.39 -21.74
N ASP A 200 2.36 5.25 -21.18
CA ASP A 200 2.26 5.03 -19.73
C ASP A 200 3.57 4.48 -19.14
N GLY A 201 4.60 4.36 -19.99
CA GLY A 201 5.90 3.79 -19.69
C GLY A 201 6.00 2.34 -20.10
N SER A 202 6.92 1.63 -19.47
CA SER A 202 7.12 0.20 -19.67
C SER A 202 7.26 -0.53 -18.35
N TYR A 203 7.00 -1.84 -18.39
CA TYR A 203 7.24 -2.70 -17.26
C TYR A 203 8.69 -2.59 -16.75
N GLU A 204 9.66 -2.61 -17.66
CA GLU A 204 11.09 -2.53 -17.33
C GLU A 204 11.43 -1.21 -16.63
N GLU A 205 10.90 -0.08 -17.11
CA GLU A 205 11.12 1.22 -16.46
C GLU A 205 10.55 1.25 -15.03
N ILE A 206 9.33 0.75 -14.83
CA ILE A 206 8.72 0.67 -13.49
C ILE A 206 9.53 -0.27 -12.60
N ARG A 207 9.91 -1.47 -13.07
CA ARG A 207 10.73 -2.42 -12.30
C ARG A 207 12.09 -1.84 -11.94
N ASP A 208 12.79 -1.24 -12.89
CA ASP A 208 14.16 -0.73 -12.70
C ASP A 208 14.20 0.56 -11.84
N SER A 209 13.05 1.22 -11.71
CA SER A 209 12.87 2.33 -10.78
C SER A 209 12.82 1.89 -9.31
N LEU A 210 12.68 0.60 -9.00
CA LEU A 210 12.55 0.06 -7.64
C LEU A 210 13.59 0.65 -6.67
N ARG A 211 13.12 1.17 -5.53
CA ARG A 211 13.94 1.66 -4.42
C ARG A 211 13.47 1.06 -3.10
N ILE A 212 14.43 0.81 -2.21
CA ILE A 212 14.17 0.48 -0.81
C ILE A 212 14.26 1.77 0.00
N LEU A 213 13.22 2.03 0.79
CA LEU A 213 13.16 3.19 1.66
C LEU A 213 14.11 2.98 2.86
N PRO A 214 14.80 4.05 3.32
CA PRO A 214 15.49 4.02 4.60
C PRO A 214 14.46 3.99 5.75
N ASP A 215 14.89 3.54 6.93
CA ASP A 215 14.03 3.35 8.11
C ASP A 215 13.35 4.65 8.61
N THR A 216 13.79 5.82 8.14
CA THR A 216 13.17 7.12 8.45
C THR A 216 11.94 7.42 7.58
N LEU A 217 11.75 6.67 6.50
CA LEU A 217 10.66 6.85 5.54
C LEU A 217 9.76 5.61 5.52
N THR A 218 8.50 5.83 5.20
CA THR A 218 7.49 4.79 4.96
C THR A 218 6.58 5.22 3.81
N THR A 219 5.56 4.42 3.52
CA THR A 219 4.51 4.76 2.56
C THR A 219 3.19 5.01 3.28
N VAL A 220 2.37 5.91 2.75
CA VAL A 220 0.97 6.02 3.14
C VAL A 220 0.27 4.69 2.82
N PRO A 221 -0.37 4.00 3.77
CA PRO A 221 -1.06 2.73 3.51
C PRO A 221 -1.98 2.78 2.27
N LEU A 222 -1.75 1.87 1.32
CA LEU A 222 -2.53 1.79 0.09
C LEU A 222 -3.89 1.12 0.29
N ALA A 223 -4.08 0.38 1.38
CA ALA A 223 -5.30 -0.36 1.67
C ALA A 223 -5.87 -0.02 3.05
N THR A 224 -7.19 -0.14 3.16
CA THR A 224 -7.89 -0.19 4.44
C THR A 224 -7.58 -1.49 5.19
N SER A 225 -8.04 -1.62 6.43
CA SER A 225 -7.95 -2.89 7.16
C SER A 225 -8.74 -4.04 6.52
N GLY A 226 -9.71 -3.71 5.66
CA GLY A 226 -10.43 -4.68 4.82
C GLY A 226 -9.66 -5.10 3.57
N GLY A 227 -8.50 -4.49 3.31
CA GLY A 227 -7.61 -4.83 2.21
C GLY A 227 -8.01 -4.28 0.84
N TRP A 228 -8.94 -3.32 0.76
CA TRP A 228 -9.19 -2.59 -0.49
C TRP A 228 -8.53 -1.22 -0.48
N THR A 229 -8.19 -0.67 -1.65
CA THR A 229 -7.80 0.74 -1.82
C THR A 229 -9.03 1.63 -1.98
N PRO A 230 -9.30 2.55 -1.05
CA PRO A 230 -10.45 3.43 -1.16
C PRO A 230 -10.22 4.49 -2.22
N ALA A 231 -11.23 4.75 -3.04
CA ALA A 231 -11.23 5.76 -4.10
C ALA A 231 -12.03 7.00 -3.71
N TRP A 232 -12.08 7.98 -4.60
CA TRP A 232 -12.96 9.14 -4.44
C TRP A 232 -14.43 8.70 -4.26
N GLY A 233 -15.14 9.35 -3.34
CA GLY A 233 -16.53 9.05 -3.04
C GLY A 233 -16.75 7.81 -2.17
N ALA A 234 -15.68 7.17 -1.66
CA ALA A 234 -15.82 6.03 -0.76
C ALA A 234 -16.69 6.37 0.46
N GLU A 235 -17.56 5.44 0.86
CA GLU A 235 -18.54 5.68 1.92
C GLU A 235 -17.88 6.04 3.27
N PRO A 236 -18.58 6.75 4.19
CA PRO A 236 -17.99 7.16 5.46
C PRO A 236 -17.36 6.03 6.29
N ARG A 237 -17.94 4.83 6.28
CA ARG A 237 -17.37 3.67 6.99
C ARG A 237 -16.03 3.22 6.40
N VAL A 238 -15.88 3.37 5.08
CA VAL A 238 -14.63 3.10 4.37
C VAL A 238 -13.58 4.14 4.75
N THR A 239 -13.97 5.41 4.78
CA THR A 239 -13.11 6.50 5.24
C THR A 239 -12.64 6.27 6.69
N ASP A 240 -13.53 5.87 7.59
CA ASP A 240 -13.19 5.56 8.98
C ASP A 240 -12.16 4.41 9.04
N SER A 241 -12.36 3.36 8.25
CA SER A 241 -11.42 2.23 8.15
C SER A 241 -10.06 2.63 7.56
N LEU A 242 -10.03 3.59 6.62
CA LEU A 242 -8.79 4.19 6.14
C LEU A 242 -8.07 4.94 7.26
N VAL A 243 -8.78 5.80 8.00
CA VAL A 243 -8.21 6.55 9.13
C VAL A 243 -7.59 5.59 10.16
N ASP A 244 -8.29 4.50 10.50
CA ASP A 244 -7.75 3.46 11.38
C ASP A 244 -6.47 2.83 10.81
N ALA A 245 -6.45 2.52 9.50
CA ALA A 245 -5.26 1.96 8.85
C ALA A 245 -4.06 2.93 8.90
N LEU A 246 -4.29 4.22 8.63
CA LEU A 246 -3.25 5.26 8.72
C LEU A 246 -2.69 5.38 10.15
N GLN A 247 -3.56 5.41 11.16
CA GLN A 247 -3.15 5.49 12.56
C GLN A 247 -2.41 4.23 13.03
N ASN A 248 -2.86 3.04 12.61
CA ASN A 248 -2.19 1.78 12.93
C ASN A 248 -0.81 1.65 12.27
N ALA A 249 -0.60 2.33 11.14
CA ALA A 249 0.72 2.49 10.51
C ALA A 249 1.63 3.50 11.25
N GLY A 250 1.14 4.11 12.34
CA GLY A 250 1.88 5.10 13.12
C GLY A 250 1.87 6.50 12.52
N LEU A 251 1.01 6.78 11.55
CA LEU A 251 0.87 8.11 10.94
C LEU A 251 -0.10 8.98 11.75
N ARG A 252 0.14 10.29 11.74
CA ARG A 252 -0.81 11.29 12.23
C ARG A 252 -1.86 11.54 11.16
N VAL A 253 -3.11 11.72 11.56
CA VAL A 253 -4.21 11.97 10.64
C VAL A 253 -4.85 13.31 10.98
N GLU A 254 -4.96 14.17 9.98
CA GLU A 254 -5.74 15.41 10.04
C GLU A 254 -6.96 15.27 9.13
N ILE A 255 -8.17 15.47 9.66
CA ILE A 255 -9.39 15.38 8.87
C ILE A 255 -9.81 16.77 8.44
N GLU A 256 -9.82 17.01 7.14
CA GLU A 256 -10.33 18.24 6.55
C GLU A 256 -11.72 18.01 5.97
N THR A 257 -12.70 18.76 6.45
CA THR A 257 -14.05 18.72 5.87
C THR A 257 -14.16 19.74 4.75
N ALA A 258 -14.37 19.26 3.52
CA ALA A 258 -14.61 20.13 2.38
C ALA A 258 -15.90 20.93 2.60
N LYS A 259 -15.81 22.25 2.42
CA LYS A 259 -17.01 23.10 2.37
C LYS A 259 -17.75 22.76 1.09
N GLN A 260 -19.04 22.45 1.19
CA GLN A 260 -19.86 22.29 -0.02
C GLN A 260 -19.79 23.59 -0.83
N ARG A 261 -19.33 23.49 -2.08
CA ARG A 261 -19.28 24.62 -3.00
C ARG A 261 -20.73 24.94 -3.38
N GLN A 262 -21.21 26.08 -2.90
CA GLN A 262 -22.56 26.56 -3.16
C GLN A 262 -22.57 27.20 -4.55
N GLU A 263 -23.38 26.61 -5.44
CA GLU A 263 -23.81 27.14 -6.74
C GLU A 263 -22.77 27.17 -7.90
N ASP A 264 -23.23 26.63 -9.05
CA ASP A 264 -22.75 26.79 -10.43
C ASP A 264 -21.68 25.88 -11.08
N ASP A 265 -21.17 24.81 -10.46
CA ASP A 265 -20.39 23.79 -11.19
C ASP A 265 -20.79 22.36 -10.80
N THR A 266 -21.28 21.59 -11.79
CA THR A 266 -21.40 20.12 -11.86
C THR A 266 -21.27 19.35 -10.52
N ALA A 267 -22.37 19.28 -9.78
CA ALA A 267 -22.41 18.85 -8.38
C ALA A 267 -22.28 17.32 -8.16
N LEU A 268 -21.10 16.74 -8.38
CA LEU A 268 -20.81 15.36 -7.94
C LEU A 268 -20.60 15.28 -6.42
N ASP A 269 -19.88 16.25 -5.83
CA ASP A 269 -19.60 16.34 -4.40
C ASP A 269 -20.85 16.53 -3.52
N ALA A 270 -21.88 17.22 -4.03
CA ALA A 270 -23.07 17.54 -3.25
C ALA A 270 -23.98 16.33 -2.97
N SER A 271 -23.78 15.23 -3.71
CA SER A 271 -24.55 13.99 -3.57
C SER A 271 -23.92 12.98 -2.61
N LEU A 272 -22.65 13.17 -2.25
CA LEU A 272 -21.94 12.23 -1.38
C LEU A 272 -22.40 12.36 0.08
N PRO A 273 -22.57 11.23 0.80
CA PRO A 273 -22.80 11.26 2.24
C PRO A 273 -21.70 12.05 2.96
N ALA A 274 -22.06 12.81 3.99
CA ALA A 274 -21.07 13.50 4.82
C ALA A 274 -20.10 12.47 5.45
N GLY A 275 -18.79 12.75 5.36
CA GLY A 275 -17.73 11.83 5.76
C GLY A 275 -17.18 10.95 4.63
N SER A 276 -17.76 11.00 3.42
CA SER A 276 -17.22 10.26 2.28
C SER A 276 -15.84 10.78 1.90
N LEU A 277 -14.95 9.90 1.47
CA LEU A 277 -13.58 10.25 1.09
C LEU A 277 -13.58 11.12 -0.17
N LEU A 278 -12.84 12.22 -0.15
CA LEU A 278 -12.59 13.06 -1.33
C LEU A 278 -11.13 13.01 -1.78
N GLY A 279 -10.22 12.58 -0.90
CA GLY A 279 -8.81 12.39 -1.23
C GLY A 279 -7.93 12.37 0.00
N THR A 280 -6.63 12.11 -0.21
CA THR A 280 -5.61 12.21 0.83
C THR A 280 -4.41 13.01 0.34
N SER A 281 -3.72 13.67 1.27
CA SER A 281 -2.45 14.34 1.00
C SER A 281 -1.45 14.01 2.11
N PRO A 282 -0.32 13.33 1.82
CA PRO A 282 0.01 12.71 0.53
C PRO A 282 -0.99 11.63 0.08
N GLU A 283 -0.96 11.28 -1.21
CA GLU A 283 -1.81 10.22 -1.76
C GLU A 283 -1.46 8.85 -1.18
N LEU A 284 -2.41 7.92 -1.20
CA LEU A 284 -2.17 6.55 -0.76
C LEU A 284 -1.04 5.91 -1.58
N GLY A 285 -0.17 5.14 -0.90
CA GLY A 285 1.04 4.56 -1.46
C GLY A 285 2.23 5.53 -1.59
N SER A 286 2.05 6.84 -1.43
CA SER A 286 3.14 7.83 -1.52
C SER A 286 4.13 7.71 -0.36
N VAL A 287 5.37 8.14 -0.58
CA VAL A 287 6.40 8.20 0.45
C VAL A 287 6.13 9.31 1.46
N ILE A 288 6.32 9.03 2.75
CA ILE A 288 6.16 9.96 3.86
C ILE A 288 7.17 9.64 4.97
N ASP A 289 7.54 10.62 5.79
CA ASP A 289 8.29 10.38 7.02
C ASP A 289 7.52 9.45 7.97
N VAL A 290 8.24 8.59 8.70
CA VAL A 290 7.65 7.82 9.80
C VAL A 290 7.08 8.78 10.84
N GLY A 291 5.80 8.61 11.20
CA GLY A 291 5.10 9.54 12.08
C GLY A 291 4.67 10.85 11.41
N GLY A 292 4.78 10.95 10.09
CA GLY A 292 4.28 12.06 9.29
C GLY A 292 2.76 12.23 9.38
N THR A 293 2.26 13.36 8.88
CA THR A 293 0.82 13.66 8.83
C THR A 293 0.24 13.36 7.46
N VAL A 294 -0.89 12.65 7.43
CA VAL A 294 -1.75 12.52 6.25
C VAL A 294 -3.02 13.33 6.49
N THR A 295 -3.31 14.26 5.59
CA THR A 295 -4.58 14.96 5.55
C THR A 295 -5.59 14.10 4.79
N VAL A 296 -6.72 13.79 5.42
CA VAL A 296 -7.85 13.08 4.82
C VAL A 296 -8.96 14.08 4.59
N THR A 297 -9.25 14.36 3.31
CA THR A 297 -10.32 15.29 2.94
C THR A 297 -11.63 14.52 2.80
N VAL A 298 -12.69 15.00 3.46
CA VAL A 298 -14.00 14.35 3.49
C VAL A 298 -15.14 15.29 3.09
N ALA A 299 -16.21 14.73 2.54
CA ALA A 299 -17.41 15.47 2.18
C ALA A 299 -18.09 16.08 3.42
N GLY A 300 -18.40 17.37 3.36
CA GLY A 300 -19.16 18.09 4.39
C GLY A 300 -20.67 17.80 4.35
N ARG A 301 -21.39 18.25 5.39
CA ARG A 301 -22.86 18.16 5.40
C ARG A 301 -23.50 19.08 4.36
N PRO A 302 -24.67 18.71 3.81
CA PRO A 302 -25.46 19.58 2.97
C PRO A 302 -25.83 20.89 3.66
N ALA A 303 -25.59 22.03 3.01
CA ALA A 303 -26.12 23.31 3.48
C ALA A 303 -27.66 23.25 3.46
N GLY A 304 -28.30 23.34 4.63
CA GLY A 304 -29.76 23.22 4.78
C GLY A 304 -30.25 21.98 5.53
N ALA A 305 -29.36 21.07 5.93
CA ALA A 305 -29.69 19.99 6.88
C ALA A 305 -29.64 20.49 8.34
N GLU A 306 -30.31 21.60 8.65
CA GLU A 306 -30.60 21.98 10.04
C GLU A 306 -31.87 21.25 10.49
N ARG A 307 -31.81 20.59 11.65
CA ARG A 307 -32.97 19.95 12.30
C ARG A 307 -33.75 20.95 13.12
#